data_AF-A0A7K7A9Z5-F1
#
_entry.id   AF-A0A7K7A9Z5-F1
#
_cell.length_a   1.000
_cell.length_b   1.000
_cell.length_c   1.000
_cell.angle_alpha   90.00
_cell.angle_beta   90.00
_cell.angle_gamma   90.00
#
_symmetry.space_group_name_H-M   'P 1'
#
loop_
_entity.id
_entity.type
_entity.pdbx_description
1 polymer ?
#
loop_
_entity_poly.entity_id
_entity_poly.type
_entity_poly.pdbx_seq_one_letter_code
_entity_poly.pdbx_strand_id
1 'polypeptide(L)'
;AELVLETCDLQCESNGQQHRTAAMGCRQLVVRRGQPFGLTLRFAGRGYEEGLDKLSFNVETGPCPSESSGTKCHFAVSDCPEEASWSAVLQEQDGASLSLSLCSPPAARIGRYRLTLEAATDYQGTSFSLGDFVLLFNPWHPEDTVFLRDEDERSEYVLSQQGLIYQGARDYITATPWNFGQFEDDVLAICLKLLDTNPKFLRDQDRDCSRRGDAAYVCRVVSAMVNCNDEDRGVLAGRWDNCYEDGTSPMAWMGSVDILRRWKKLGCQPVKYGQCWVFAAVACTVLRCLGIASRVVTNYNSAHDTNGNLVIDRYLSETGEAERRSKDSIVFCCGPAPVKAVKEGDLQLKYDTPFVFAEVNADVVYWIVGPDGSERKSTHTSIVGKNISTKSVGRDTREDITHHYKYPEGSDKEREVFAKAELEKSSVQEEDEGLHLRIKLTEGANNGCDFDVLAVIHNNTDAERVCRLMICARTASYNGTAGPQCGMKDLLNVALEPRAEKRVPLRVLYEQYGAHLTQDKLIKVVALLTDRESGETLLAVRDVYVENPQIRIR
;
A
#
# COMPACT_ATOMS: atom_id res chain seq x y z
N ALA A 1 -15.58 47.35 31.57
CA ALA A 1 -16.14 47.24 30.20
C ALA A 1 -15.89 45.83 29.70
N GLU A 2 -16.80 45.21 28.97
CA GLU A 2 -16.60 43.84 28.46
C GLU A 2 -15.45 43.80 27.43
N LEU A 3 -14.77 42.65 27.33
CA LEU A 3 -13.84 42.40 26.23
C LEU A 3 -14.62 42.21 24.93
N VAL A 4 -14.26 42.97 23.90
CA VAL A 4 -14.85 42.85 22.56
C VAL A 4 -13.74 42.44 21.60
N LEU A 5 -13.84 41.23 21.04
CA LEU A 5 -12.88 40.74 20.06
C LEU A 5 -13.07 41.48 18.72
N GLU A 6 -12.03 42.17 18.25
CA GLU A 6 -12.01 42.88 16.96
C GLU A 6 -11.57 41.94 15.83
N THR A 7 -10.41 41.30 15.99
CA THR A 7 -9.85 40.37 15.00
C THR A 7 -9.12 39.21 15.67
N CYS A 8 -9.10 38.06 15.00
CA CYS A 8 -8.28 36.91 15.33
C CYS A 8 -7.37 36.59 14.13
N ASP A 9 -6.07 36.53 14.36
CA ASP A 9 -5.10 36.02 13.39
C ASP A 9 -4.57 34.65 13.86
N LEU A 10 -4.84 33.61 13.06
CA LEU A 10 -4.38 32.24 13.31
C LEU A 10 -2.94 32.00 12.85
N GLN A 11 -2.23 33.03 12.40
CA GLN A 11 -0.82 33.00 12.02
C GLN A 11 -0.48 31.85 11.05
N CYS A 12 -1.36 31.61 10.06
CA CYS A 12 -1.34 30.41 9.22
C CYS A 12 0.02 30.13 8.55
N GLU A 13 0.73 31.17 8.11
CA GLU A 13 2.03 31.02 7.45
C GLU A 13 3.14 30.56 8.42
N SER A 14 3.29 31.24 9.56
CA SER A 14 4.28 30.91 10.58
C SER A 14 4.02 29.51 11.16
N ASN A 15 2.77 29.25 11.54
CA ASN A 15 2.36 27.93 12.04
C ASN A 15 2.55 26.86 10.95
N GLY A 16 2.21 27.13 9.70
CA GLY A 16 2.40 26.18 8.60
C GLY A 16 3.86 25.78 8.40
N GLN A 17 4.80 26.73 8.53
CA GLN A 17 6.23 26.43 8.46
C GLN A 17 6.68 25.58 9.65
N GLN A 18 6.30 25.96 10.87
CA GLN A 18 6.67 25.24 12.09
C GLN A 18 6.08 23.83 12.15
N HIS A 19 4.88 23.62 11.62
CA HIS A 19 4.20 22.32 11.61
C HIS A 19 4.50 21.47 10.37
N ARG A 20 5.36 21.94 9.47
CA ARG A 20 5.70 21.23 8.22
C ARG A 20 4.43 20.92 7.41
N THR A 21 3.57 21.93 7.29
CA THR A 21 2.29 21.92 6.57
C THR A 21 2.16 23.09 5.59
N ALA A 22 3.18 23.95 5.47
CA ALA A 22 3.21 25.09 4.55
C ALA A 22 2.92 24.72 3.08
N ALA A 23 3.32 23.52 2.65
CA ALA A 23 3.05 23.01 1.30
C ALA A 23 1.54 22.79 1.02
N MET A 24 0.70 22.68 2.05
CA MET A 24 -0.76 22.56 1.93
C MET A 24 -1.45 23.93 1.75
N GLY A 25 -0.68 25.02 1.67
CA GLY A 25 -1.16 26.38 1.55
C GLY A 25 -1.50 27.05 2.89
N CYS A 26 -1.81 28.35 2.84
CA CYS A 26 -2.08 29.20 4.02
C CYS A 26 -3.53 29.72 4.11
N ARG A 27 -4.44 29.24 3.25
CA ARG A 27 -5.86 29.65 3.24
C ARG A 27 -6.64 29.16 4.47
N GLN A 28 -6.18 28.10 5.10
CA GLN A 28 -6.72 27.53 6.34
C GLN A 28 -5.55 27.10 7.22
N LEU A 29 -5.69 27.23 8.54
CA LEU A 29 -4.70 26.72 9.48
C LEU A 29 -4.68 25.19 9.46
N VAL A 30 -3.52 24.61 9.16
CA VAL A 30 -3.28 23.16 9.24
C VAL A 30 -2.09 22.91 10.15
N VAL A 31 -2.33 22.20 11.25
CA VAL A 31 -1.36 21.93 12.31
C VAL A 31 -1.32 20.44 12.64
N ARG A 32 -0.31 20.04 13.39
CA ARG A 32 -0.08 18.65 13.82
C ARG A 32 -0.23 18.54 15.33
N ARG A 33 -0.88 17.47 15.79
CA ARG A 33 -1.16 17.26 17.22
C ARG A 33 0.11 17.18 18.07
N GLY A 34 0.01 17.55 19.34
CA GLY A 34 1.14 17.53 20.27
C GLY A 34 2.15 18.68 20.09
N GLN A 35 1.99 19.51 19.06
CA GLN A 35 2.88 20.65 18.83
C GLN A 35 2.10 21.96 19.05
N PRO A 36 2.67 22.96 19.75
CA PRO A 36 2.03 24.24 19.97
C PRO A 36 1.94 25.08 18.69
N PHE A 37 0.87 25.84 18.54
CA PHE A 37 0.65 26.81 17.46
C PHE A 37 0.18 28.16 18.02
N GLY A 38 0.63 29.25 17.39
CA GLY A 38 0.33 30.61 17.83
C GLY A 38 -0.98 31.16 17.27
N LEU A 39 -1.64 32.03 18.02
CA LEU A 39 -2.70 32.91 17.51
C LEU A 39 -2.63 34.28 18.18
N THR A 40 -3.06 35.32 17.49
CA THR A 40 -3.11 36.68 18.01
C THR A 40 -4.55 37.18 18.03
N LEU A 41 -5.04 37.51 19.22
CA LEU A 41 -6.33 38.16 19.44
C LEU A 41 -6.11 39.67 19.56
N ARG A 42 -6.96 40.46 18.92
CA ARG A 42 -6.98 41.91 19.07
C ARG A 42 -8.33 42.34 19.60
N PHE A 43 -8.33 43.11 20.68
CA PHE A 43 -9.55 43.57 21.34
C PHE A 43 -9.83 45.04 21.02
N ALA A 44 -11.11 45.40 20.91
CA ALA A 44 -11.55 46.77 20.71
C ALA A 44 -11.79 47.46 22.07
N GLY A 45 -11.40 48.73 22.15
CA GLY A 45 -11.66 49.59 23.31
C GLY A 45 -10.65 49.43 24.46
N ARG A 46 -10.44 48.20 24.96
CA ARG A 46 -9.41 47.89 25.98
C ARG A 46 -8.75 46.53 25.71
N GLY A 47 -7.57 46.32 26.28
CA GLY A 47 -6.88 45.04 26.26
C GLY A 47 -7.36 44.07 27.34
N TYR A 48 -6.84 42.84 27.27
CA TYR A 48 -6.99 41.82 28.30
C TYR A 48 -6.39 42.30 29.62
N GLU A 49 -7.11 42.10 30.73
CA GLU A 49 -6.62 42.43 32.08
C GLU A 49 -6.58 41.18 32.95
N GLU A 50 -5.37 40.74 33.31
CA GLU A 50 -5.16 39.58 34.18
C GLU A 50 -5.86 39.80 35.55
N GLY A 51 -6.57 38.78 36.01
CA GLY A 51 -7.35 38.82 37.26
C GLY A 51 -8.76 39.42 37.14
N LEU A 52 -9.02 40.27 36.14
CA LEU A 52 -10.37 40.76 35.82
C LEU A 52 -11.05 39.89 34.76
N ASP A 53 -10.32 39.56 33.70
CA ASP A 53 -10.83 38.79 32.57
C ASP A 53 -10.43 37.33 32.65
N LYS A 54 -11.39 36.45 32.36
CA LYS A 54 -11.16 35.01 32.21
C LYS A 54 -11.39 34.63 30.77
N LEU A 55 -10.35 34.05 30.16
CA LEU A 55 -10.41 33.51 28.81
C LEU A 55 -10.38 31.98 28.87
N SER A 56 -11.29 31.35 28.15
CA SER A 56 -11.28 29.92 27.90
C SER A 56 -11.56 29.63 26.43
N PHE A 57 -11.06 28.48 25.96
CA PHE A 57 -11.23 28.02 24.61
C PHE A 57 -12.09 26.77 24.59
N ASN A 58 -12.91 26.64 23.55
CA ASN A 58 -13.49 25.36 23.19
C ASN A 58 -12.96 24.92 21.83
N VAL A 59 -12.58 23.65 21.75
CA VAL A 59 -12.25 22.97 20.50
C VAL A 59 -13.22 21.82 20.28
N GLU A 60 -13.80 21.77 19.08
CA GLU A 60 -14.82 20.78 18.72
C GLU A 60 -14.51 20.16 17.36
N THR A 61 -14.56 18.83 17.27
CA THR A 61 -14.39 18.08 16.01
C THR A 61 -15.54 17.09 15.81
N GLY A 62 -15.86 16.83 14.54
CA GLY A 62 -16.97 15.97 14.16
C GLY A 62 -18.35 16.61 14.31
N PRO A 63 -19.41 15.92 13.88
CA PRO A 63 -20.78 16.44 13.85
C PRO A 63 -21.50 16.36 15.20
N CYS A 64 -21.05 15.49 16.10
CA CYS A 64 -21.60 15.29 17.45
C CYS A 64 -20.50 15.41 18.52
N PRO A 65 -19.91 16.60 18.76
CA PRO A 65 -18.80 16.77 19.68
C PRO A 65 -19.19 16.45 21.13
N SER A 66 -18.34 15.70 21.84
CA SER A 66 -18.53 15.31 23.22
C SER A 66 -17.20 15.24 23.98
N GLU A 67 -17.20 15.69 25.23
CA GLU A 67 -16.02 15.62 26.11
C GLU A 67 -15.66 14.17 26.44
N SER A 68 -16.67 13.32 26.71
CA SER A 68 -16.44 11.90 27.01
C SER A 68 -15.81 11.13 25.85
N SER A 69 -16.08 11.57 24.62
CA SER A 69 -15.54 11.01 23.38
C SER A 69 -14.17 11.60 23.02
N GLY A 70 -13.75 12.69 23.70
CA GLY A 70 -12.56 13.47 23.39
C GLY A 70 -12.66 14.24 22.07
N THR A 71 -13.87 14.44 21.55
CA THR A 71 -14.18 15.21 20.34
C THR A 71 -14.55 16.66 20.67
N LYS A 72 -14.73 16.98 21.96
CA LYS A 72 -14.86 18.34 22.49
C LYS A 72 -13.92 18.53 23.68
N CYS A 73 -13.35 19.71 23.85
CA CYS A 73 -12.59 20.08 25.04
C CYS A 73 -12.74 21.57 25.34
N HIS A 74 -12.96 21.90 26.61
CA HIS A 74 -12.96 23.26 27.15
C HIS A 74 -11.75 23.44 28.07
N PHE A 75 -10.94 24.47 27.85
CA PHE A 75 -9.71 24.71 28.63
C PHE A 75 -9.45 26.22 28.80
N ALA A 76 -9.01 26.62 30.00
CA ALA A 76 -8.72 28.01 30.32
C ALA A 76 -7.31 28.41 29.86
N VAL A 77 -7.08 29.71 29.69
CA VAL A 77 -5.71 30.24 29.54
C VAL A 77 -4.96 30.09 30.87
N SER A 78 -3.72 29.59 30.79
CA SER A 78 -2.83 29.35 31.93
C SER A 78 -1.42 29.90 31.67
N ASP A 79 -0.59 29.93 32.71
CA ASP A 79 0.81 30.37 32.61
C ASP A 79 1.74 29.25 32.12
N CYS A 80 1.35 28.00 32.31
CA CYS A 80 2.13 26.83 31.95
C CYS A 80 1.36 25.89 31.01
N PRO A 81 2.06 25.24 30.06
CA PRO A 81 1.44 24.26 29.19
C PRO A 81 1.10 22.98 29.96
N GLU A 82 -0.05 22.38 29.61
CA GLU A 82 -0.38 21.01 30.00
C GLU A 82 -0.08 20.07 28.83
N GLU A 83 0.70 19.01 29.07
CA GLU A 83 1.15 18.08 28.02
C GLU A 83 0.09 17.03 27.64
N ALA A 84 -0.74 16.62 28.61
CA ALA A 84 -1.69 15.52 28.46
C ALA A 84 -3.10 15.95 27.99
N SER A 85 -3.37 17.26 27.92
CA SER A 85 -4.67 17.86 27.62
C SER A 85 -4.51 19.00 26.61
N TRP A 86 -5.61 19.62 26.21
CA TRP A 86 -5.52 20.88 25.47
C TRP A 86 -5.16 22.01 26.43
N SER A 87 -4.23 22.87 26.01
CA SER A 87 -3.79 24.02 26.80
C SER A 87 -3.68 25.29 25.95
N ALA A 88 -3.82 26.44 26.60
CA ALA A 88 -3.59 27.76 26.01
C ALA A 88 -2.69 28.55 26.96
N VAL A 89 -1.56 29.03 26.47
CA VAL A 89 -0.58 29.77 27.26
C VAL A 89 -0.41 31.18 26.72
N LEU A 90 -0.40 32.16 27.62
CA LEU A 90 -0.08 33.55 27.29
C LEU A 90 1.40 33.69 26.93
N GLN A 91 1.70 34.18 25.73
CA GLN A 91 3.07 34.43 25.28
C GLN A 91 3.47 35.89 25.45
N GLU A 92 2.65 36.79 24.90
CA GLU A 92 2.95 38.21 24.88
C GLU A 92 1.65 39.02 24.89
N GLN A 93 1.68 40.17 25.55
CA GLN A 93 0.62 41.15 25.52
C GLN A 93 1.21 42.51 25.15
N ASP A 94 0.70 43.12 24.08
CA ASP A 94 1.05 44.47 23.66
C ASP A 94 -0.23 45.31 23.52
N GLY A 95 -0.52 46.09 24.55
CA GLY A 95 -1.72 46.92 24.64
C GLY A 95 -3.01 46.10 24.50
N ALA A 96 -3.68 46.24 23.35
CA ALA A 96 -4.92 45.56 23.02
C ALA A 96 -4.74 44.23 22.25
N SER A 97 -3.50 43.89 21.90
CA SER A 97 -3.15 42.64 21.22
C SER A 97 -2.64 41.61 22.22
N LEU A 98 -3.14 40.38 22.10
CA LEU A 98 -2.83 39.25 22.98
C LEU A 98 -2.37 38.06 22.12
N SER A 99 -1.11 37.66 22.29
CA SER A 99 -0.53 36.51 21.60
C SER A 99 -0.56 35.28 22.51
N LEU A 100 -1.19 34.22 22.03
CA LEU A 100 -1.43 32.98 22.75
C LEU A 100 -0.84 31.81 21.99
N SER A 101 -0.37 30.81 22.73
CA SER A 101 0.08 29.52 22.19
C SER A 101 -0.88 28.43 22.63
N LEU A 102 -1.57 27.81 21.67
CA LEU A 102 -2.44 26.66 21.93
C LEU A 102 -1.66 25.37 21.66
N CYS A 103 -1.87 24.36 22.49
CA CYS A 103 -1.31 23.03 22.28
C CYS A 103 -2.39 21.96 22.42
N SER A 104 -2.41 20.99 21.50
CA SER A 104 -3.25 19.80 21.63
C SER A 104 -2.44 18.67 22.28
N PRO A 105 -3.07 17.69 22.93
CA PRO A 105 -2.36 16.49 23.36
C PRO A 105 -1.91 15.67 22.14
N PRO A 106 -0.83 14.87 22.24
CA PRO A 106 -0.36 13.98 21.17
C PRO A 106 -1.38 12.90 20.77
N ALA A 107 -2.36 12.60 21.64
CA ALA A 107 -3.45 11.65 21.37
C ALA A 107 -4.74 12.32 20.85
N ALA A 108 -4.69 13.61 20.48
CA ALA A 108 -5.83 14.32 19.91
C ALA A 108 -6.34 13.64 18.62
N ARG A 109 -7.64 13.79 18.36
CA ARG A 109 -8.32 13.18 17.21
C ARG A 109 -7.97 14.00 15.98
N ILE A 110 -7.61 13.37 14.87
CA ILE A 110 -7.35 14.14 13.64
C ILE A 110 -8.66 14.55 12.96
N GLY A 111 -8.65 15.68 12.27
CA GLY A 111 -9.82 16.15 11.53
C GLY A 111 -9.96 17.67 11.49
N ARG A 112 -11.13 18.13 11.07
CA ARG A 112 -11.52 19.55 11.13
C ARG A 112 -11.99 19.90 12.52
N TYR A 113 -11.46 20.99 13.06
CA TYR A 113 -11.83 21.55 14.35
C TYR A 113 -12.44 22.92 14.16
N ARG A 114 -13.45 23.22 14.98
CA ARG A 114 -13.94 24.56 15.24
C ARG A 114 -13.30 25.08 16.53
N LEU A 115 -12.81 26.31 16.50
CA LEU A 115 -12.23 27.01 17.64
C LEU A 115 -13.14 28.16 18.07
N THR A 116 -13.56 28.17 19.33
CA THR A 116 -14.29 29.29 19.94
C THR A 116 -13.58 29.79 21.19
N LEU A 117 -13.68 31.09 21.42
CA LEU A 117 -13.22 31.77 22.62
C LEU A 117 -14.43 32.11 23.47
N GLU A 118 -14.35 31.81 24.76
CA GLU A 118 -15.25 32.33 25.78
C GLU A 118 -14.48 33.34 26.63
N ALA A 119 -14.97 34.57 26.67
CA ALA A 119 -14.42 35.65 27.47
C ALA A 119 -15.44 36.06 28.52
N ALA A 120 -15.06 35.95 29.79
CA ALA A 120 -15.87 36.41 30.91
C ALA A 120 -15.19 37.59 31.61
N THR A 121 -15.91 38.70 31.72
CA THR A 121 -15.53 39.88 32.52
C THR A 121 -16.55 39.97 33.66
N ASP A 122 -16.10 39.84 34.92
CA ASP A 122 -16.97 39.75 36.10
C ASP A 122 -18.05 38.65 36.01
N TYR A 123 -19.33 39.04 35.81
CA TYR A 123 -20.50 38.15 35.75
C TYR A 123 -21.04 37.93 34.32
N GLN A 124 -20.48 38.62 33.33
CA GLN A 124 -20.94 38.58 31.95
C GLN A 124 -19.96 37.78 31.09
N GLY A 125 -20.47 36.76 30.39
CA GLY A 125 -19.72 35.90 29.48
C GLY A 125 -20.14 36.12 28.04
N THR A 126 -19.17 36.27 27.14
CA THR A 126 -19.37 36.37 25.70
C THR A 126 -18.60 35.26 24.99
N SER A 127 -19.14 34.78 23.87
CA SER A 127 -18.51 33.72 23.08
C SER A 127 -18.25 34.21 21.65
N PHE A 128 -17.05 33.96 21.13
CA PHE A 128 -16.59 34.38 19.82
C PHE A 128 -16.11 33.18 19.01
N SER A 129 -16.54 33.08 17.76
CA SER A 129 -16.03 32.08 16.82
C SER A 129 -14.71 32.57 16.24
N LEU A 130 -13.60 31.87 16.50
CA LEU A 130 -12.26 32.26 16.04
C LEU A 130 -11.93 31.70 14.65
N GLY A 131 -12.62 30.64 14.23
CA GLY A 131 -12.46 30.01 12.92
C GLY A 131 -12.29 28.50 13.02
N ASP A 132 -11.96 27.89 11.87
CA ASP A 132 -11.76 26.46 11.74
C ASP A 132 -10.30 26.14 11.38
N PHE A 133 -9.77 25.06 11.92
CA PHE A 133 -8.43 24.54 11.60
C PHE A 133 -8.46 23.03 11.37
N VAL A 134 -7.40 22.49 10.78
CA VAL A 134 -7.22 21.05 10.61
C VAL A 134 -6.09 20.56 11.50
N LEU A 135 -6.36 19.48 12.25
CA LEU A 135 -5.38 18.80 13.08
C LEU A 135 -5.00 17.46 12.45
N LEU A 136 -3.70 17.24 12.24
CA LEU A 136 -3.12 16.03 11.63
C LEU A 136 -2.27 15.24 12.63
N PHE A 137 -1.91 14.02 12.23
CA PHE A 137 -0.90 13.24 12.95
C PHE A 137 0.48 13.92 12.90
N ASN A 138 1.32 13.67 13.91
CA ASN A 138 2.61 14.31 14.07
C ASN A 138 3.80 13.35 14.12
N PRO A 139 4.39 13.01 12.95
CA PRO A 139 5.62 12.22 12.88
C PRO A 139 6.84 12.83 13.56
N TRP A 140 6.81 14.12 13.91
CA TRP A 140 7.93 14.82 14.58
C TRP A 140 7.82 14.82 16.11
N HIS A 141 6.68 14.42 16.68
CA HIS A 141 6.47 14.46 18.13
C HIS A 141 6.78 13.09 18.77
N PRO A 142 7.74 12.99 19.72
CA PRO A 142 8.17 11.69 20.29
C PRO A 142 7.07 10.86 20.95
N GLU A 143 6.03 11.51 21.48
CA GLU A 143 4.91 10.82 22.13
C GLU A 143 3.75 10.52 21.17
N ASP A 144 3.82 10.98 19.92
CA ASP A 144 2.82 10.60 18.92
C ASP A 144 3.07 9.15 18.47
N THR A 145 2.01 8.37 18.38
CA THR A 145 2.02 6.99 17.84
C THR A 145 2.68 6.83 16.48
N VAL A 146 2.76 7.90 15.66
CA VAL A 146 3.38 7.86 14.33
C VAL A 146 4.78 8.48 14.29
N PHE A 147 5.41 8.69 15.45
CA PHE A 147 6.74 9.27 15.53
C PHE A 147 7.77 8.50 14.70
N LEU A 148 8.55 9.24 13.92
CA LEU A 148 9.73 8.73 13.23
C LEU A 148 10.93 9.55 13.67
N ARG A 149 11.95 8.85 14.18
CA ARG A 149 13.16 9.48 14.71
C ARG A 149 14.03 10.10 13.62
N ASP A 150 14.11 9.44 12.46
CA ASP A 150 14.96 9.85 11.36
C ASP A 150 14.30 10.96 10.52
N GLU A 151 15.04 12.02 10.20
CA GLU A 151 14.51 13.17 9.41
C GLU A 151 14.40 12.84 7.92
N ASP A 152 15.30 12.03 7.38
CA ASP A 152 15.27 11.62 5.97
C ASP A 152 14.07 10.68 5.74
N GLU A 153 13.78 9.78 6.68
CA GLU A 153 12.58 8.94 6.65
C GLU A 153 11.30 9.78 6.73
N ARG A 154 11.24 10.80 7.59
CA ARG A 154 10.08 11.72 7.65
C ARG A 154 9.91 12.49 6.34
N SER A 155 11.02 12.95 5.77
CA SER A 155 11.03 13.63 4.49
C SER A 155 10.51 12.73 3.37
N GLU A 156 10.97 11.48 3.29
CA GLU A 156 10.53 10.52 2.26
C GLU A 156 9.09 10.03 2.48
N TYR A 157 8.75 9.63 3.70
CA TYR A 157 7.51 8.90 3.98
C TYR A 157 6.32 9.79 4.33
N VAL A 158 6.52 11.10 4.48
CA VAL A 158 5.46 12.08 4.77
C VAL A 158 5.46 13.23 3.77
N LEU A 159 6.61 13.85 3.52
CA LEU A 159 6.68 15.10 2.76
C LEU A 159 6.86 14.89 1.26
N SER A 160 7.56 13.84 0.83
CA SER A 160 7.80 13.57 -0.59
C SER A 160 6.47 13.29 -1.32
N GLN A 161 6.23 14.04 -2.41
CA GLN A 161 4.98 13.96 -3.18
C GLN A 161 5.09 13.10 -4.43
N GLN A 162 6.29 12.67 -4.78
CA GLN A 162 6.56 11.79 -5.90
C GLN A 162 7.26 10.53 -5.40
N GLY A 163 7.04 9.41 -6.08
CA GLY A 163 7.68 8.16 -5.74
C GLY A 163 7.75 7.19 -6.90
N LEU A 164 8.24 5.99 -6.59
CA LEU A 164 8.37 4.89 -7.53
C LEU A 164 7.53 3.72 -7.00
N ILE A 165 6.78 3.10 -7.90
CA ILE A 165 6.09 1.84 -7.64
C ILE A 165 6.75 0.78 -8.49
N TYR A 166 7.23 -0.29 -7.85
CA TYR A 166 7.90 -1.37 -8.56
C TYR A 166 6.88 -2.35 -9.14
N GLN A 167 7.10 -2.78 -10.38
CA GLN A 167 6.23 -3.70 -11.14
C GLN A 167 7.08 -4.61 -12.03
N GLY A 168 6.43 -5.42 -12.87
CA GLY A 168 7.09 -6.34 -13.79
C GLY A 168 7.18 -7.75 -13.21
N ALA A 169 8.26 -8.47 -13.53
CA ALA A 169 8.47 -9.83 -13.07
C ALA A 169 9.60 -9.87 -12.03
N ARG A 170 9.68 -10.93 -11.23
CA ARG A 170 10.75 -11.07 -10.21
C ARG A 170 12.16 -10.95 -10.80
N ASP A 171 12.33 -11.44 -12.03
CA ASP A 171 13.60 -11.47 -12.76
C ASP A 171 13.82 -10.18 -13.60
N TYR A 172 12.80 -9.31 -13.71
CA TYR A 172 12.84 -8.06 -14.45
C TYR A 172 11.96 -7.01 -13.76
N ILE A 173 12.55 -6.35 -12.76
CA ILE A 173 11.88 -5.35 -11.95
C ILE A 173 11.92 -4.01 -12.66
N THR A 174 10.75 -3.42 -12.87
CA THR A 174 10.58 -2.09 -13.46
C THR A 174 10.08 -1.11 -12.41
N ALA A 175 10.42 0.16 -12.57
CA ALA A 175 9.95 1.24 -11.71
C ALA A 175 9.00 2.14 -12.49
N THR A 176 7.80 2.32 -11.97
CA THR A 176 6.78 3.23 -12.51
C THR A 176 6.74 4.49 -11.65
N PRO A 177 7.01 5.69 -12.21
CA PRO A 177 6.88 6.93 -11.45
C PRO A 177 5.42 7.19 -11.08
N TRP A 178 5.20 7.75 -9.90
CA TRP A 178 3.88 8.07 -9.40
C TRP A 178 3.86 9.42 -8.68
N ASN A 179 2.89 10.26 -9.02
CA ASN A 179 2.61 11.49 -8.28
C ASN A 179 1.56 11.22 -7.18
N PHE A 180 2.00 11.14 -5.92
CA PHE A 180 1.11 11.08 -4.77
C PHE A 180 0.38 12.43 -4.61
N GLY A 181 1.13 13.53 -4.63
CA GLY A 181 0.58 14.89 -4.62
C GLY A 181 -0.30 15.20 -3.40
N GLN A 182 0.06 14.70 -2.21
CA GLN A 182 -0.76 14.83 -1.00
C GLN A 182 -0.98 16.28 -0.52
N PHE A 183 -0.18 17.25 -0.99
CA PHE A 183 -0.30 18.68 -0.67
C PHE A 183 -0.87 19.50 -1.83
N GLU A 184 -1.24 18.87 -2.94
CA GLU A 184 -1.97 19.53 -4.02
C GLU A 184 -3.31 20.09 -3.54
N ASP A 185 -3.76 21.16 -4.19
CA ASP A 185 -5.02 21.81 -3.87
C ASP A 185 -6.18 20.81 -3.82
N ASP A 186 -7.06 21.00 -2.83
CA ASP A 186 -8.21 20.16 -2.47
C ASP A 186 -7.92 18.76 -1.92
N VAL A 187 -6.69 18.23 -2.02
CA VAL A 187 -6.41 16.82 -1.64
C VAL A 187 -6.67 16.58 -0.15
N LEU A 188 -6.20 17.45 0.74
CA LEU A 188 -6.50 17.36 2.17
C LEU A 188 -8.00 17.36 2.46
N ALA A 189 -8.75 18.24 1.80
CA ALA A 189 -10.20 18.30 1.95
C ALA A 189 -10.89 17.01 1.46
N ILE A 190 -10.37 16.38 0.40
CA ILE A 190 -10.86 15.09 -0.12
C ILE A 190 -10.52 13.97 0.86
N CYS A 191 -9.31 13.91 1.41
CA CYS A 191 -8.89 12.90 2.38
C CYS A 191 -9.76 12.93 3.65
N LEU A 192 -10.08 14.13 4.16
CA LEU A 192 -11.00 14.29 5.28
C LEU A 192 -12.43 13.86 4.92
N LYS A 193 -12.89 14.20 3.71
CA LYS A 193 -14.20 13.78 3.20
C LYS A 193 -14.30 12.25 3.04
N LEU A 194 -13.20 11.59 2.68
CA LEU A 194 -13.12 10.12 2.60
C LEU A 194 -13.36 9.50 3.97
N LEU A 195 -12.76 10.03 5.05
CA LEU A 195 -13.05 9.56 6.40
C LEU A 195 -14.53 9.78 6.76
N ASP A 196 -15.14 10.90 6.38
CA ASP A 196 -16.56 11.20 6.66
C ASP A 196 -17.54 10.44 5.74
N THR A 197 -17.05 9.66 4.78
CA THR A 197 -17.90 8.86 3.87
C THR A 197 -17.86 7.37 4.22
N ASN A 198 -17.00 6.98 5.16
CA ASN A 198 -16.77 5.58 5.51
C ASN A 198 -17.97 4.92 6.22
N PRO A 199 -18.22 3.62 6.01
CA PRO A 199 -19.37 2.93 6.59
C PRO A 199 -19.51 3.06 8.12
N LYS A 200 -18.39 3.10 8.86
CA LYS A 200 -18.40 3.25 10.32
C LYS A 200 -18.88 4.64 10.73
N PHE A 201 -18.46 5.69 10.03
CA PHE A 201 -18.94 7.05 10.23
C PHE A 201 -20.43 7.19 9.93
N LEU A 202 -20.90 6.62 8.82
CA LEU A 202 -22.32 6.67 8.44
C LEU A 202 -23.22 5.97 9.46
N ARG A 203 -22.72 4.90 10.07
CA ARG A 203 -23.42 4.15 11.10
C ARG A 203 -23.42 4.87 12.44
N ASP A 204 -22.28 5.43 12.85
CA ASP A 204 -22.11 6.09 14.14
C ASP A 204 -20.99 7.14 14.06
N GLN A 205 -21.39 8.40 13.92
CA GLN A 205 -20.49 9.52 13.63
C GLN A 205 -19.58 9.87 14.82
N ASP A 206 -20.11 9.88 16.04
CA ASP A 206 -19.31 10.17 17.24
C ASP A 206 -18.31 9.05 17.53
N ARG A 207 -18.76 7.79 17.40
CA ARG A 207 -17.86 6.64 17.61
C ARG A 207 -16.75 6.56 16.57
N ASP A 208 -17.00 6.95 15.32
CA ASP A 208 -15.93 7.04 14.32
C ASP A 208 -14.95 8.17 14.65
N CYS A 209 -15.46 9.39 14.89
CA CYS A 209 -14.63 10.57 15.17
C CYS A 209 -13.78 10.40 16.44
N SER A 210 -14.33 9.84 17.51
CA SER A 210 -13.62 9.58 18.77
C SER A 210 -12.42 8.65 18.61
N ARG A 211 -12.45 7.76 17.61
CA ARG A 211 -11.39 6.80 17.29
C ARG A 211 -10.35 7.33 16.30
N ARG A 212 -10.55 8.51 15.71
CA ARG A 212 -9.58 9.12 14.77
C ARG A 212 -8.30 9.62 15.46
N GLY A 213 -8.14 9.44 16.76
CA GLY A 213 -6.86 9.59 17.44
C GLY A 213 -5.92 8.39 17.29
N ASP A 214 -6.43 7.24 16.83
CA ASP A 214 -5.67 5.99 16.66
C ASP A 214 -5.26 5.80 15.18
N ALA A 215 -3.96 5.80 14.92
CA ALA A 215 -3.41 5.62 13.58
C ALA A 215 -3.79 4.25 12.98
N ALA A 216 -3.86 3.18 13.79
CA ALA A 216 -4.24 1.86 13.30
C ALA A 216 -5.71 1.84 12.85
N TYR A 217 -6.59 2.53 13.58
CA TYR A 217 -7.99 2.72 13.19
C TYR A 217 -8.11 3.45 11.86
N VAL A 218 -7.40 4.58 11.71
CA VAL A 218 -7.39 5.38 10.47
C VAL A 218 -6.85 4.59 9.29
N CYS A 219 -5.74 3.86 9.47
CA CYS A 219 -5.19 2.97 8.44
C CYS A 219 -6.21 1.94 7.97
N ARG A 220 -6.96 1.32 8.90
CA ARG A 220 -7.99 0.34 8.56
C ARG A 220 -9.21 0.95 7.87
N VAL A 221 -9.56 2.20 8.20
CA VAL A 221 -10.63 2.93 7.48
C VAL A 221 -10.16 3.27 6.06
N VAL A 222 -8.94 3.78 5.90
CA VAL A 222 -8.39 4.13 4.60
C VAL A 222 -8.23 2.90 3.70
N SER A 223 -7.71 1.78 4.22
CA SER A 223 -7.53 0.56 3.41
C SER A 223 -8.86 0.02 2.89
N ALA A 224 -9.92 0.06 3.69
CA ALA A 224 -11.27 -0.30 3.25
C ALA A 224 -11.83 0.71 2.23
N MET A 225 -11.64 2.00 2.45
CA MET A 225 -12.23 3.06 1.62
C MET A 225 -11.57 3.25 0.25
N VAL A 226 -10.39 2.68 0.01
CA VAL A 226 -9.69 2.87 -1.26
C VAL A 226 -10.30 2.03 -2.39
N ASN A 227 -10.90 0.87 -2.08
CA ASN A 227 -11.56 -0.01 -3.04
C ASN A 227 -13.08 -0.09 -2.76
N CYS A 228 -13.90 -0.35 -3.79
CA CYS A 228 -15.37 -0.40 -3.67
C CYS A 228 -16.00 -1.77 -3.97
N ASN A 229 -15.21 -2.85 -4.12
CA ASN A 229 -15.74 -4.12 -4.61
C ASN A 229 -16.59 -4.88 -3.57
N ASP A 230 -16.55 -4.49 -2.29
CA ASP A 230 -17.27 -5.13 -1.19
C ASP A 230 -18.53 -4.32 -0.76
N GLU A 231 -19.23 -3.71 -1.72
CA GLU A 231 -20.42 -2.84 -1.51
C GLU A 231 -20.15 -1.52 -0.74
N ASP A 232 -18.88 -1.22 -0.45
CA ASP A 232 -18.44 0.04 0.14
C ASP A 232 -18.39 1.18 -0.88
N ARG A 233 -18.70 2.41 -0.46
CA ARG A 233 -18.60 3.63 -1.29
C ARG A 233 -17.14 4.11 -1.42
N GLY A 234 -16.26 3.17 -1.75
CA GLY A 234 -14.82 3.40 -1.86
C GLY A 234 -14.41 4.26 -3.05
N VAL A 235 -13.11 4.59 -3.13
CA VAL A 235 -12.57 5.53 -4.10
C VAL A 235 -12.50 4.95 -5.52
N LEU A 236 -12.07 3.70 -5.66
CA LEU A 236 -11.78 3.07 -6.95
C LEU A 236 -12.56 1.76 -7.13
N ALA A 237 -13.01 1.52 -8.36
CA ALA A 237 -13.58 0.24 -8.78
C ALA A 237 -12.47 -0.65 -9.36
N GLY A 238 -12.33 -1.86 -8.82
CA GLY A 238 -11.33 -2.82 -9.30
C GLY A 238 -11.78 -3.56 -10.56
N ARG A 239 -10.89 -3.71 -11.54
CA ARG A 239 -11.17 -4.51 -12.75
C ARG A 239 -9.91 -5.15 -13.34
N TRP A 240 -10.00 -6.44 -13.69
CA TRP A 240 -8.86 -7.28 -14.11
C TRP A 240 -9.12 -8.10 -15.38
N ASP A 241 -10.24 -7.86 -16.07
CA ASP A 241 -10.60 -8.57 -17.31
C ASP A 241 -9.92 -7.97 -18.57
N ASN A 242 -9.08 -6.95 -18.39
CA ASN A 242 -8.42 -6.20 -19.46
C ASN A 242 -9.38 -5.43 -20.40
N CYS A 243 -10.64 -5.22 -19.99
CA CYS A 243 -11.64 -4.44 -20.72
C CYS A 243 -11.96 -3.16 -19.94
N TYR A 244 -11.54 -2.00 -20.45
CA TYR A 244 -11.61 -0.72 -19.73
C TYR A 244 -12.29 0.40 -20.52
N GLU A 245 -13.09 0.06 -21.55
CA GLU A 245 -13.64 1.03 -22.51
C GLU A 245 -14.54 2.10 -21.86
N ASP A 246 -15.20 1.77 -20.75
CA ASP A 246 -16.08 2.67 -20.00
C ASP A 246 -15.38 3.39 -18.83
N GLY A 247 -14.05 3.29 -18.73
CA GLY A 247 -13.27 3.87 -17.65
C GLY A 247 -11.85 4.27 -18.07
N THR A 248 -11.01 4.53 -17.07
CA THR A 248 -9.56 4.72 -17.29
C THR A 248 -8.85 3.40 -17.00
N SER A 249 -7.99 2.96 -17.92
CA SER A 249 -7.13 1.81 -17.71
C SER A 249 -6.28 1.99 -16.43
N PRO A 250 -6.14 0.95 -15.59
CA PRO A 250 -5.29 1.00 -14.39
C PRO A 250 -3.83 1.40 -14.66
N MET A 251 -3.29 1.04 -15.83
CA MET A 251 -1.91 1.36 -16.26
C MET A 251 -1.76 2.77 -16.82
N ALA A 252 -2.86 3.48 -17.09
CA ALA A 252 -2.83 4.86 -17.60
C ALA A 252 -2.72 5.91 -16.49
N TRP A 253 -2.95 5.53 -15.23
CA TRP A 253 -2.79 6.44 -14.10
C TRP A 253 -1.32 6.77 -13.85
N MET A 254 -1.03 8.06 -13.67
CA MET A 254 0.31 8.56 -13.32
C MET A 254 0.35 9.17 -11.91
N GLY A 255 -0.78 9.20 -11.19
CA GLY A 255 -0.88 9.84 -9.90
C GLY A 255 -2.23 9.69 -9.22
N SER A 256 -2.25 9.93 -7.91
CA SER A 256 -3.43 9.78 -7.06
C SER A 256 -4.34 11.00 -7.04
N VAL A 257 -3.80 12.18 -7.37
CA VAL A 257 -4.50 13.47 -7.33
C VAL A 257 -5.74 13.47 -8.23
N ASP A 258 -5.59 13.05 -9.48
CA ASP A 258 -6.69 13.01 -10.45
C ASP A 258 -7.77 12.01 -10.04
N ILE A 259 -7.39 10.88 -9.45
CA ILE A 259 -8.32 9.86 -8.94
C ILE A 259 -9.17 10.46 -7.82
N LEU A 260 -8.52 11.07 -6.81
CA LEU A 260 -9.20 11.68 -5.66
C LEU A 260 -10.12 12.83 -6.08
N ARG A 261 -9.66 13.69 -7.01
CA ARG A 261 -10.47 14.79 -7.57
C ARG A 261 -11.67 14.27 -8.34
N ARG A 262 -11.51 13.24 -9.18
CA ARG A 262 -12.61 12.59 -9.91
C ARG A 262 -13.61 11.98 -8.95
N TRP A 263 -13.16 11.26 -7.92
CA TRP A 263 -14.04 10.68 -6.90
C TRP A 263 -14.91 11.74 -6.22
N LYS A 264 -14.32 12.85 -5.75
CA LYS A 264 -15.07 13.99 -5.19
C LYS A 264 -16.05 14.59 -6.20
N LYS A 265 -15.61 14.82 -7.45
CA LYS A 265 -16.43 15.42 -8.51
C LYS A 265 -17.64 14.54 -8.89
N LEU A 266 -17.49 13.23 -8.83
CA LEU A 266 -18.54 12.25 -9.09
C LEU A 266 -19.47 12.01 -7.88
N GLY A 267 -19.43 12.87 -6.86
CA GLY A 267 -20.29 12.72 -5.68
C GLY A 267 -19.89 11.53 -4.81
N CYS A 268 -18.60 11.24 -4.71
CA CYS A 268 -18.04 10.11 -3.96
C CYS A 268 -18.44 8.73 -4.53
N GLN A 269 -18.71 8.66 -5.84
CA GLN A 269 -18.91 7.41 -6.55
C GLN A 269 -17.56 6.82 -7.00
N PRO A 270 -17.42 5.47 -7.05
CA PRO A 270 -16.16 4.84 -7.41
C PRO A 270 -15.62 5.26 -8.79
N VAL A 271 -14.33 5.56 -8.83
CA VAL A 271 -13.60 5.91 -10.05
C VAL A 271 -13.19 4.61 -10.77
N LYS A 272 -13.54 4.52 -12.05
CA LYS A 272 -13.19 3.40 -12.91
C LYS A 272 -11.86 3.68 -13.64
N TYR A 273 -10.84 2.82 -13.62
CA TYR A 273 -10.65 1.59 -12.84
C TYR A 273 -9.32 1.61 -12.08
N GLY A 274 -9.21 0.80 -11.04
CA GLY A 274 -7.98 0.61 -10.27
C GLY A 274 -7.54 -0.86 -10.21
N GLN A 275 -6.26 -1.07 -9.93
CA GLN A 275 -5.65 -2.36 -9.62
C GLN A 275 -4.74 -2.18 -8.39
N CYS A 276 -4.07 -3.26 -7.92
CA CYS A 276 -3.41 -3.28 -6.61
C CYS A 276 -2.44 -2.10 -6.37
N TRP A 277 -1.62 -1.73 -7.36
CA TRP A 277 -0.71 -0.59 -7.22
C TRP A 277 -1.43 0.75 -7.15
N VAL A 278 -2.54 0.90 -7.88
CA VAL A 278 -3.36 2.13 -7.87
C VAL A 278 -3.99 2.29 -6.49
N PHE A 279 -4.54 1.21 -5.92
CA PHE A 279 -5.07 1.22 -4.56
C PHE A 279 -3.97 1.58 -3.55
N ALA A 280 -2.84 0.88 -3.57
CA ALA A 280 -1.73 1.13 -2.66
C ALA A 280 -1.23 2.59 -2.74
N ALA A 281 -1.15 3.15 -3.95
CA ALA A 281 -0.68 4.52 -4.15
C ALA A 281 -1.68 5.58 -3.67
N VAL A 282 -2.98 5.37 -3.90
CA VAL A 282 -4.03 6.24 -3.34
C VAL A 282 -4.04 6.13 -1.80
N ALA A 283 -3.96 4.93 -1.25
CA ALA A 283 -3.86 4.73 0.20
C ALA A 283 -2.65 5.49 0.78
N CYS A 284 -1.47 5.34 0.17
CA CYS A 284 -0.26 6.04 0.58
C CYS A 284 -0.44 7.57 0.52
N THR A 285 -1.05 8.10 -0.55
CA THR A 285 -1.37 9.53 -0.65
C THR A 285 -2.23 10.01 0.51
N VAL A 286 -3.32 9.30 0.82
CA VAL A 286 -4.23 9.66 1.91
C VAL A 286 -3.51 9.59 3.26
N LEU A 287 -2.75 8.53 3.52
CA LEU A 287 -2.00 8.37 4.77
C LEU A 287 -0.94 9.47 4.95
N ARG A 288 -0.14 9.76 3.91
CA ARG A 288 0.84 10.88 3.94
C ARG A 288 0.16 12.22 4.18
N CYS A 289 -0.98 12.47 3.51
CA CYS A 289 -1.77 13.68 3.68
C CYS A 289 -2.22 13.86 5.14
N LEU A 290 -2.67 12.78 5.78
CA LEU A 290 -3.13 12.78 7.17
C LEU A 290 -1.97 12.83 8.19
N GLY A 291 -0.73 12.74 7.74
CA GLY A 291 0.47 12.74 8.59
C GLY A 291 0.90 11.37 9.09
N ILE A 292 0.40 10.27 8.51
CA ILE A 292 0.87 8.91 8.80
C ILE A 292 1.97 8.56 7.79
N ALA A 293 3.18 8.35 8.29
CA ALA A 293 4.31 7.97 7.45
C ALA A 293 4.03 6.64 6.72
N SER A 294 4.16 6.64 5.40
CA SER A 294 3.81 5.49 4.57
C SER A 294 4.67 5.38 3.31
N ARG A 295 4.83 4.15 2.82
CA ARG A 295 5.52 3.80 1.57
C ARG A 295 4.79 2.67 0.87
N VAL A 296 4.87 2.65 -0.46
CA VAL A 296 4.30 1.57 -1.28
C VAL A 296 5.30 0.41 -1.36
N VAL A 297 4.80 -0.81 -1.19
CA VAL A 297 5.60 -2.04 -1.22
C VAL A 297 5.07 -2.97 -2.31
N THR A 298 5.97 -3.53 -3.09
CA THR A 298 5.65 -4.55 -4.10
C THR A 298 6.23 -5.88 -3.68
N ASN A 299 5.39 -6.91 -3.61
CA ASN A 299 5.80 -8.30 -3.41
C ASN A 299 5.71 -9.07 -4.73
N TYR A 300 6.80 -9.70 -5.18
CA TYR A 300 6.80 -10.52 -6.39
C TYR A 300 6.46 -11.96 -6.06
N ASN A 301 5.72 -12.62 -6.97
CA ASN A 301 5.14 -13.94 -6.73
C ASN A 301 4.26 -13.96 -5.47
N SER A 302 3.44 -12.92 -5.27
CA SER A 302 2.56 -12.82 -4.10
C SER A 302 1.45 -13.86 -4.11
N ALA A 303 1.22 -14.49 -2.97
CA ALA A 303 0.20 -15.51 -2.76
C ALA A 303 -1.17 -14.90 -2.38
N HIS A 304 -1.66 -14.00 -3.24
CA HIS A 304 -2.79 -13.08 -2.98
C HIS A 304 -4.18 -13.74 -2.85
N ASP A 305 -4.35 -15.00 -3.27
CA ASP A 305 -5.67 -15.68 -3.34
C ASP A 305 -5.85 -16.77 -2.28
N THR A 306 -5.14 -16.67 -1.15
CA THR A 306 -4.97 -17.82 -0.24
C THR A 306 -6.09 -18.06 0.75
N ASN A 307 -7.03 -17.13 1.00
CA ASN A 307 -7.96 -17.25 2.14
C ASN A 307 -7.23 -17.51 3.49
N GLY A 308 -5.94 -17.15 3.59
CA GLY A 308 -5.05 -17.48 4.71
C GLY A 308 -4.39 -18.87 4.65
N ASN A 309 -4.65 -19.66 3.61
CA ASN A 309 -4.01 -20.96 3.39
C ASN A 309 -2.55 -20.79 2.97
N LEU A 310 -1.67 -21.62 3.54
CA LEU A 310 -0.23 -21.55 3.31
C LEU A 310 0.26 -22.52 2.23
N VAL A 311 -0.68 -23.20 1.57
CA VAL A 311 -0.45 -24.01 0.38
C VAL A 311 -1.41 -23.50 -0.70
N ILE A 312 -0.87 -23.10 -1.85
CA ILE A 312 -1.64 -22.72 -3.03
C ILE A 312 -1.59 -23.86 -4.04
N ASP A 313 -2.74 -24.44 -4.33
CA ASP A 313 -2.90 -25.38 -5.42
C ASP A 313 -3.16 -24.62 -6.73
N ARG A 314 -2.26 -24.79 -7.71
CA ARG A 314 -2.39 -24.26 -9.07
C ARG A 314 -2.62 -25.41 -10.04
N TYR A 315 -3.82 -25.51 -10.59
CA TYR A 315 -4.14 -26.50 -11.61
C TYR A 315 -3.81 -25.93 -12.99
N LEU A 316 -2.92 -26.61 -13.72
CA LEU A 316 -2.52 -26.26 -15.07
C LEU A 316 -2.79 -27.45 -15.99
N SER A 317 -3.33 -27.20 -17.18
CA SER A 317 -3.27 -28.19 -18.25
C SER A 317 -1.81 -28.47 -18.65
N GLU A 318 -1.57 -29.53 -19.43
CA GLU A 318 -0.24 -29.74 -20.02
C GLU A 318 0.24 -28.45 -20.73
N THR A 319 -0.61 -27.77 -21.52
CA THR A 319 -0.24 -26.56 -22.26
C THR A 319 -0.15 -25.28 -21.41
N GLY A 320 -0.24 -25.40 -20.08
CA GLY A 320 -0.10 -24.28 -19.15
C GLY A 320 -1.35 -23.41 -19.00
N GLU A 321 -2.52 -23.90 -19.46
CA GLU A 321 -3.79 -23.21 -19.21
C GLU A 321 -4.22 -23.43 -17.76
N ALA A 322 -4.52 -22.34 -17.06
CA ALA A 322 -4.99 -22.45 -15.68
C ALA A 322 -6.43 -22.98 -15.64
N GLU A 323 -6.63 -24.10 -14.94
CA GLU A 323 -7.97 -24.61 -14.63
C GLU A 323 -8.47 -23.95 -13.33
N ARG A 324 -9.47 -23.08 -13.43
CA ARG A 324 -10.14 -22.52 -12.26
C ARG A 324 -11.04 -23.58 -11.61
N ARG A 325 -10.58 -24.16 -10.50
CA ARG A 325 -11.35 -25.14 -9.71
C ARG A 325 -11.94 -24.56 -8.42
N SER A 326 -11.41 -23.45 -7.91
CA SER A 326 -11.93 -22.71 -6.75
C SER A 326 -12.50 -21.34 -7.14
N LYS A 327 -13.54 -20.91 -6.42
CA LYS A 327 -13.98 -19.51 -6.37
C LYS A 327 -13.28 -18.86 -5.18
N ASP A 328 -12.03 -18.45 -5.37
CA ASP A 328 -11.31 -17.75 -4.31
C ASP A 328 -11.80 -16.31 -4.21
N SER A 329 -12.20 -15.90 -3.01
CA SER A 329 -12.64 -14.53 -2.74
C SER A 329 -11.42 -13.65 -2.50
N ILE A 330 -11.22 -12.66 -3.37
CA ILE A 330 -10.25 -11.59 -3.11
C ILE A 330 -10.80 -10.75 -1.96
N VAL A 331 -10.13 -10.75 -0.81
CA VAL A 331 -10.45 -9.84 0.29
C VAL A 331 -9.79 -8.50 -0.01
N PHE A 332 -10.57 -7.44 -0.19
CA PHE A 332 -10.03 -6.14 -0.63
C PHE A 332 -9.64 -5.18 0.51
N CYS A 333 -9.70 -5.63 1.77
CA CYS A 333 -9.20 -4.88 2.92
C CYS A 333 -8.31 -5.75 3.82
N CYS A 334 -7.08 -5.32 4.08
CA CYS A 334 -6.12 -6.02 4.93
C CYS A 334 -5.41 -5.04 5.88
N GLY A 335 -5.14 -5.50 7.10
CA GLY A 335 -4.28 -4.84 8.06
C GLY A 335 -4.96 -3.81 8.98
N PRO A 336 -4.17 -3.06 9.77
CA PRO A 336 -2.71 -3.08 9.79
C PRO A 336 -2.13 -4.35 10.46
N ALA A 337 -1.20 -5.01 9.78
CA ALA A 337 -0.43 -6.16 10.29
C ALA A 337 1.01 -5.71 10.59
N PRO A 338 1.55 -5.93 11.80
CA PRO A 338 2.95 -5.63 12.07
C PRO A 338 3.87 -6.49 11.19
N VAL A 339 4.72 -5.88 10.37
CA VAL A 339 5.69 -6.61 9.52
C VAL A 339 6.60 -7.52 10.36
N LYS A 340 6.95 -7.10 11.58
CA LYS A 340 7.67 -7.95 12.54
C LYS A 340 6.87 -9.20 12.92
N ALA A 341 5.57 -9.08 13.16
CA ALA A 341 4.73 -10.25 13.47
C ALA A 341 4.69 -11.25 12.30
N VAL A 342 4.65 -10.73 11.06
CA VAL A 342 4.76 -11.57 9.85
C VAL A 342 6.12 -12.29 9.84
N LYS A 343 7.22 -11.57 10.06
CA LYS A 343 8.57 -12.17 10.07
C LYS A 343 8.76 -13.24 11.14
N GLU A 344 8.20 -13.02 12.34
CA GLU A 344 8.34 -13.93 13.48
C GLU A 344 7.25 -15.01 13.55
N GLY A 345 6.32 -15.07 12.58
CA GLY A 345 5.20 -16.03 12.57
C GLY A 345 4.20 -15.84 13.72
N ASP A 346 4.00 -14.61 14.20
CA ASP A 346 3.03 -14.27 15.25
C ASP A 346 1.60 -14.10 14.69
N LEU A 347 1.05 -15.18 14.12
CA LEU A 347 -0.20 -15.17 13.35
C LEU A 347 -1.44 -14.81 14.18
N GLN A 348 -1.38 -14.95 15.50
CA GLN A 348 -2.44 -14.59 16.44
C GLN A 348 -2.66 -13.08 16.59
N LEU A 349 -1.68 -12.26 16.17
CA LEU A 349 -1.77 -10.81 16.32
C LEU A 349 -2.76 -10.23 15.30
N LYS A 350 -3.62 -9.34 15.78
CA LYS A 350 -4.44 -8.52 14.90
C LYS A 350 -3.54 -7.47 14.20
N TYR A 351 -3.83 -7.08 12.96
CA TYR A 351 -4.94 -7.51 12.10
C TYR A 351 -4.43 -8.31 10.91
N ASP A 352 -5.18 -9.33 10.49
CA ASP A 352 -5.01 -10.04 9.22
C ASP A 352 -3.59 -10.60 8.99
N THR A 353 -2.80 -10.78 10.07
CA THR A 353 -1.43 -11.32 10.04
C THR A 353 -1.32 -12.68 9.34
N PRO A 354 -2.25 -13.65 9.53
CA PRO A 354 -2.20 -14.91 8.80
C PRO A 354 -2.25 -14.73 7.27
N PHE A 355 -3.08 -13.79 6.80
CA PHE A 355 -3.21 -13.50 5.37
C PHE A 355 -1.92 -12.90 4.81
N VAL A 356 -1.37 -11.87 5.45
CA VAL A 356 -0.11 -11.24 5.02
C VAL A 356 1.07 -12.21 5.11
N PHE A 357 1.07 -13.12 6.10
CA PHE A 357 2.06 -14.19 6.20
C PHE A 357 1.98 -15.15 5.02
N ALA A 358 0.78 -15.58 4.63
CA ALA A 358 0.58 -16.43 3.46
C ALA A 358 1.07 -15.76 2.18
N GLU A 359 0.82 -14.47 1.98
CA GLU A 359 1.26 -13.72 0.79
C GLU A 359 2.77 -13.80 0.52
N VAL A 360 3.59 -13.97 1.58
CA VAL A 360 5.06 -13.98 1.48
C VAL A 360 5.70 -15.35 1.75
N ASN A 361 4.99 -16.28 2.37
CA ASN A 361 5.53 -17.58 2.80
C ASN A 361 4.80 -18.82 2.26
N ALA A 362 3.69 -18.68 1.54
CA ALA A 362 2.96 -19.84 1.04
C ALA A 362 3.79 -20.72 0.09
N ASP A 363 3.62 -22.03 0.20
CA ASP A 363 4.14 -22.99 -0.78
C ASP A 363 3.18 -23.09 -1.97
N VAL A 364 3.72 -23.25 -3.18
CA VAL A 364 2.89 -23.42 -4.38
C VAL A 364 3.03 -24.85 -4.86
N VAL A 365 1.90 -25.54 -4.94
CA VAL A 365 1.78 -26.86 -5.51
C VAL A 365 1.14 -26.71 -6.89
N TYR A 366 1.85 -27.13 -7.92
CA TYR A 366 1.28 -27.23 -9.26
C TYR A 366 0.72 -28.63 -9.48
N TRP A 367 -0.51 -28.68 -9.97
CA TRP A 367 -1.18 -29.89 -10.41
C TRP A 367 -1.31 -29.84 -11.93
N ILE A 368 -0.58 -30.70 -12.62
CA ILE A 368 -0.66 -30.85 -14.07
C ILE A 368 -1.84 -31.77 -14.37
N VAL A 369 -2.85 -31.23 -15.04
CA VAL A 369 -4.06 -31.94 -15.43
C VAL A 369 -3.91 -32.44 -16.86
N GLY A 370 -3.92 -33.76 -17.02
CA GLY A 370 -3.89 -34.43 -18.30
C GLY A 370 -5.23 -34.33 -19.04
N PRO A 371 -5.26 -34.55 -20.38
CA PRO A 371 -6.50 -34.55 -21.16
C PRO A 371 -7.52 -35.61 -20.72
N ASP A 372 -7.05 -36.67 -20.06
CA ASP A 372 -7.84 -37.76 -19.49
C ASP A 372 -8.35 -37.46 -18.06
N GLY A 373 -8.02 -36.28 -17.52
CA GLY A 373 -8.34 -35.88 -16.15
C GLY A 373 -7.35 -36.40 -15.10
N SER A 374 -6.26 -37.06 -15.49
CA SER A 374 -5.21 -37.47 -14.55
C SER A 374 -4.48 -36.25 -13.98
N GLU A 375 -4.06 -36.33 -12.72
CA GLU A 375 -3.39 -35.23 -12.02
C GLU A 375 -1.98 -35.64 -11.59
N ARG A 376 -0.99 -34.84 -11.94
CA ARG A 376 0.42 -35.03 -11.54
C ARG A 376 0.88 -33.84 -10.72
N LYS A 377 1.43 -34.11 -9.54
CA LYS A 377 1.87 -33.08 -8.60
C LYS A 377 3.31 -32.66 -8.88
N SER A 378 3.56 -31.36 -8.87
CA SER A 378 4.91 -30.77 -8.82
C SER A 378 4.93 -29.66 -7.76
N THR A 379 5.67 -29.87 -6.67
CA THR A 379 5.75 -28.91 -5.57
C THR A 379 6.91 -27.95 -5.80
N HIS A 380 6.64 -26.65 -5.77
CA HIS A 380 7.66 -25.62 -5.83
C HIS A 380 7.68 -24.86 -4.50
N THR A 381 8.58 -25.28 -3.62
CA THR A 381 8.88 -24.55 -2.38
C THR A 381 9.67 -23.28 -2.71
N SER A 382 9.53 -22.25 -1.87
CA SER A 382 10.41 -21.08 -1.94
C SER A 382 10.29 -20.22 -3.21
N ILE A 383 9.14 -20.20 -3.90
CA ILE A 383 8.92 -19.30 -5.05
C ILE A 383 8.11 -18.04 -4.71
N VAL A 384 7.38 -18.03 -3.59
CA VAL A 384 6.52 -16.93 -3.14
C VAL A 384 7.32 -15.91 -2.34
N GLY A 385 6.86 -14.67 -2.33
CA GLY A 385 7.42 -13.65 -1.44
C GLY A 385 8.83 -13.19 -1.85
N LYS A 386 9.04 -12.85 -3.12
CA LYS A 386 10.38 -12.55 -3.66
C LYS A 386 10.57 -11.05 -3.91
N ASN A 387 11.82 -10.62 -3.78
CA ASN A 387 12.29 -9.27 -4.12
C ASN A 387 11.34 -8.19 -3.61
N ILE A 388 10.90 -8.29 -2.35
CA ILE A 388 9.92 -7.35 -1.78
C ILE A 388 10.58 -5.98 -1.80
N SER A 389 10.00 -5.07 -2.57
CA SER A 389 10.67 -3.84 -3.01
C SER A 389 9.90 -2.59 -2.61
N THR A 390 10.64 -1.55 -2.24
CA THR A 390 10.12 -0.20 -2.04
C THR A 390 11.15 0.83 -2.53
N LYS A 391 10.74 2.10 -2.63
CA LYS A 391 11.65 3.18 -3.03
C LYS A 391 12.57 3.50 -1.85
N SER A 392 13.87 3.64 -2.12
CA SER A 392 14.83 4.07 -1.10
C SER A 392 14.56 5.50 -0.61
N VAL A 393 14.86 5.74 0.66
CA VAL A 393 14.82 7.07 1.27
C VAL A 393 15.72 8.04 0.51
N GLY A 394 15.14 9.14 0.01
CA GLY A 394 15.86 10.23 -0.65
C GLY A 394 16.49 9.88 -2.01
N ARG A 395 16.23 8.69 -2.57
CA ARG A 395 16.84 8.22 -3.82
C ARG A 395 15.85 7.50 -4.73
N ASP A 396 16.08 7.58 -6.04
CA ASP A 396 15.29 6.87 -7.06
C ASP A 396 15.85 5.45 -7.32
N THR A 397 16.27 4.79 -6.25
CA THR A 397 16.79 3.43 -6.27
C THR A 397 15.84 2.48 -5.56
N ARG A 398 15.88 1.21 -5.96
CA ARG A 398 15.13 0.13 -5.32
C ARG A 398 15.80 -0.27 -4.02
N GLU A 399 15.03 -0.30 -2.94
CA GLU A 399 15.40 -0.93 -1.68
C GLU A 399 14.74 -2.31 -1.61
N ASP A 400 15.54 -3.35 -1.37
CA ASP A 400 15.04 -4.70 -1.11
C ASP A 400 14.79 -4.89 0.38
N ILE A 401 13.52 -5.05 0.75
CA ILE A 401 13.06 -5.23 2.13
C ILE A 401 12.55 -6.64 2.39
N THR A 402 12.91 -7.63 1.56
CA THR A 402 12.47 -9.03 1.75
C THR A 402 12.83 -9.55 3.15
N HIS A 403 14.01 -9.19 3.64
CA HIS A 403 14.52 -9.54 4.95
C HIS A 403 13.74 -8.95 6.13
N HIS A 404 12.86 -7.96 5.90
CA HIS A 404 11.93 -7.46 6.91
C HIS A 404 10.71 -8.37 7.08
N TYR A 405 10.35 -9.16 6.06
CA TYR A 405 9.15 -10.00 6.05
C TYR A 405 9.42 -11.47 6.33
N LYS A 406 10.62 -11.98 5.98
CA LYS A 406 10.99 -13.37 6.22
C LYS A 406 12.49 -13.54 6.44
N TYR A 407 12.83 -14.64 7.10
CA TYR A 407 14.22 -15.08 7.26
C TYR A 407 14.74 -15.70 5.95
N PRO A 408 16.07 -15.80 5.76
CA PRO A 408 16.64 -16.49 4.60
C PRO A 408 16.12 -17.92 4.47
N GLU A 409 15.78 -18.32 3.26
CA GLU A 409 15.25 -19.66 2.97
C GLU A 409 16.29 -20.74 3.31
N GLY A 410 15.85 -21.83 3.94
CA GLY A 410 16.69 -22.92 4.43
C GLY A 410 17.31 -22.68 5.81
N SER A 411 17.25 -21.46 6.34
CA SER A 411 17.82 -21.13 7.66
C SER A 411 17.07 -21.81 8.82
N ASP A 412 17.76 -22.02 9.94
CA ASP A 412 17.12 -22.55 11.15
C ASP A 412 16.01 -21.63 11.65
N LYS A 413 16.20 -20.32 11.53
CA LYS A 413 15.19 -19.31 11.89
C LYS A 413 13.92 -19.42 11.04
N GLU A 414 14.05 -19.70 9.75
CA GLU A 414 12.88 -19.99 8.93
C GLU A 414 12.12 -21.21 9.44
N ARG A 415 12.84 -22.31 9.72
CA ARG A 415 12.22 -23.55 10.25
C ARG A 415 11.53 -23.32 11.59
N GLU A 416 12.13 -22.56 12.49
CA GLU A 416 11.52 -22.16 13.76
C GLU A 416 10.22 -21.38 13.57
N VAL A 417 10.20 -20.41 12.63
CA VAL A 417 9.03 -19.58 12.35
C VAL A 417 7.88 -20.41 11.75
N PHE A 418 8.19 -21.32 10.81
CA PHE A 418 7.18 -22.21 10.24
C PHE A 418 6.62 -23.17 11.30
N ALA A 419 7.48 -23.77 12.13
CA ALA A 419 7.03 -24.63 13.23
C ALA A 419 6.14 -23.88 14.23
N LYS A 420 6.48 -22.63 14.56
CA LYS A 420 5.69 -21.75 15.44
C LYS A 420 4.33 -21.42 14.85
N ALA A 421 4.25 -21.24 13.53
CA ALA A 421 2.98 -21.03 12.84
C ALA A 421 2.13 -22.31 12.72
N GLU A 422 2.53 -23.41 13.38
CA GLU A 422 1.93 -24.75 13.29
C GLU A 422 1.97 -25.30 11.86
N LEU A 423 3.05 -25.01 11.13
CA LEU A 423 3.24 -25.39 9.73
C LEU A 423 4.40 -26.37 9.59
N GLU A 424 4.18 -27.38 8.76
CA GLU A 424 5.26 -28.20 8.22
C GLU A 424 5.69 -27.61 6.88
N LYS A 425 6.91 -27.07 6.80
CA LYS A 425 7.49 -26.68 5.52
C LYS A 425 8.01 -27.95 4.83
N SER A 426 7.71 -28.10 3.55
CA SER A 426 8.32 -29.18 2.75
C SER A 426 9.85 -28.98 2.77
N SER A 427 10.59 -30.00 3.18
CA SER A 427 12.05 -29.93 3.25
C SER A 427 12.64 -29.69 1.86
N VAL A 428 13.41 -28.62 1.70
CA VAL A 428 14.28 -28.44 0.53
C VAL A 428 15.45 -29.40 0.70
N GLN A 429 15.33 -30.61 0.16
CA GLN A 429 16.52 -31.42 -0.12
C GLN A 429 17.08 -30.92 -1.44
N GLU A 430 18.26 -30.30 -1.40
CA GLU A 430 19.11 -30.16 -2.58
C GLU A 430 19.64 -31.56 -2.94
N GLU A 431 18.80 -32.38 -3.56
CA GLU A 431 19.31 -33.51 -4.32
C GLU A 431 19.78 -32.96 -5.66
N ASP A 432 21.11 -32.81 -5.80
CA ASP A 432 21.80 -32.46 -7.06
C ASP A 432 21.78 -33.64 -8.06
N GLU A 433 21.14 -34.75 -7.70
CA GLU A 433 21.00 -35.97 -8.49
C GLU A 433 19.58 -36.06 -9.06
N GLY A 434 19.46 -36.31 -10.38
CA GLY A 434 18.17 -36.35 -11.07
C GLY A 434 18.11 -35.49 -12.33
N LEU A 435 16.89 -35.27 -12.82
CA LEU A 435 16.62 -34.34 -13.92
C LEU A 435 16.28 -32.96 -13.36
N HIS A 436 16.79 -31.90 -13.98
CA HIS A 436 16.46 -30.52 -13.61
C HIS A 436 16.03 -29.71 -14.83
N LEU A 437 14.93 -28.97 -14.70
CA LEU A 437 14.38 -28.14 -15.77
C LEU A 437 14.29 -26.67 -15.32
N ARG A 438 14.78 -25.75 -16.16
CA ARG A 438 14.60 -24.31 -15.96
C ARG A 438 14.39 -23.57 -17.28
N ILE A 439 13.73 -22.43 -17.23
CA ILE A 439 13.53 -21.56 -18.40
C ILE A 439 14.48 -20.36 -18.32
N LYS A 440 15.20 -20.07 -19.39
CA LYS A 440 16.05 -18.87 -19.55
C LYS A 440 15.59 -18.05 -20.76
N LEU A 441 15.95 -16.78 -20.77
CA LEU A 441 15.94 -15.97 -21.99
C LEU A 441 17.35 -15.96 -22.59
N THR A 442 17.43 -15.96 -23.93
CA THR A 442 18.69 -15.73 -24.66
C THR A 442 19.13 -14.27 -24.54
N GLU A 443 18.21 -13.37 -24.85
CA GLU A 443 18.32 -11.92 -24.78
C GLU A 443 17.02 -11.33 -24.18
N GLY A 444 17.02 -10.06 -23.78
CA GLY A 444 15.79 -9.40 -23.29
C GLY A 444 14.66 -9.42 -24.33
N ALA A 445 13.41 -9.46 -23.86
CA ALA A 445 12.25 -9.41 -24.75
C ALA A 445 11.83 -7.95 -24.97
N ASN A 446 11.96 -7.43 -26.19
CA ASN A 446 11.54 -6.08 -26.54
C ASN A 446 10.20 -6.11 -27.30
N ASN A 447 9.30 -5.21 -26.95
CA ASN A 447 8.00 -5.07 -27.60
C ASN A 447 8.18 -4.67 -29.07
N GLY A 448 7.53 -5.39 -29.97
CA GLY A 448 7.70 -5.23 -31.42
C GLY A 448 8.75 -6.15 -32.04
N CYS A 449 9.46 -6.96 -31.24
CA CYS A 449 10.50 -7.87 -31.71
C CYS A 449 10.17 -9.34 -31.39
N ASP A 450 10.67 -10.25 -32.22
CA ASP A 450 10.72 -11.67 -31.86
C ASP A 450 11.81 -11.90 -30.81
N PHE A 451 11.62 -12.90 -29.95
CA PHE A 451 12.63 -13.28 -28.95
C PHE A 451 12.63 -14.80 -28.73
N ASP A 452 13.73 -15.32 -28.17
CA ASP A 452 13.92 -16.75 -27.90
C ASP A 452 13.96 -17.06 -26.40
N VAL A 453 13.10 -17.98 -25.98
CA VAL A 453 13.16 -18.60 -24.65
C VAL A 453 13.78 -19.98 -24.74
N LEU A 454 14.58 -20.36 -23.75
CA LEU A 454 15.33 -21.61 -23.70
C LEU A 454 14.83 -22.46 -22.54
N ALA A 455 14.32 -23.65 -22.84
CA ALA A 455 14.23 -24.72 -21.86
C ALA A 455 15.63 -25.33 -21.70
N VAL A 456 16.17 -25.26 -20.49
CA VAL A 456 17.48 -25.78 -20.13
C VAL A 456 17.28 -26.96 -19.21
N ILE A 457 17.68 -28.14 -19.69
CA ILE A 457 17.52 -29.41 -19.01
C ILE A 457 18.89 -29.91 -18.61
N HIS A 458 19.09 -30.25 -17.34
CA HIS A 458 20.29 -30.97 -16.88
C HIS A 458 19.89 -32.39 -16.53
N ASN A 459 20.65 -33.35 -17.06
CA ASN A 459 20.60 -34.72 -16.61
C ASN A 459 21.80 -34.96 -15.70
N ASN A 460 21.57 -34.90 -14.39
CA ASN A 460 22.59 -35.19 -13.39
C ASN A 460 22.62 -36.68 -13.01
N THR A 461 21.96 -37.56 -13.77
CA THR A 461 22.05 -39.01 -13.59
C THR A 461 23.18 -39.61 -14.45
N ASP A 462 23.60 -40.82 -14.11
CA ASP A 462 24.61 -41.58 -14.87
C ASP A 462 24.03 -42.35 -16.06
N ALA A 463 22.70 -42.27 -16.28
CA ALA A 463 22.01 -42.94 -17.36
C ALA A 463 21.50 -41.94 -18.40
N GLU A 464 21.47 -42.35 -19.67
CA GLU A 464 20.76 -41.61 -20.70
C GLU A 464 19.26 -41.65 -20.39
N ARG A 465 18.57 -40.52 -20.57
CA ARG A 465 17.11 -40.43 -20.41
C ARG A 465 16.46 -39.96 -21.70
N VAL A 466 15.32 -40.55 -22.05
CA VAL A 466 14.50 -40.11 -23.19
C VAL A 466 13.21 -39.51 -22.66
N CYS A 467 13.06 -38.21 -22.85
CA CYS A 467 11.93 -37.46 -22.31
C CYS A 467 11.05 -36.86 -23.41
N ARG A 468 9.77 -36.60 -23.10
CA ARG A 468 8.95 -35.65 -23.85
C ARG A 468 9.17 -34.26 -23.24
N LEU A 469 9.47 -33.27 -24.05
CA LEU A 469 9.56 -31.88 -23.63
C LEU A 469 8.50 -31.07 -24.37
N MET A 470 7.63 -30.40 -23.63
CA MET A 470 6.71 -29.42 -24.19
C MET A 470 6.99 -28.06 -23.57
N ILE A 471 7.02 -27.05 -24.43
CA ILE A 471 7.22 -25.64 -24.07
C ILE A 471 6.05 -24.87 -24.66
N CYS A 472 5.33 -24.11 -23.82
CA CYS A 472 4.22 -23.27 -24.24
C CYS A 472 4.40 -21.85 -23.70
N ALA A 473 4.21 -20.86 -24.55
CA ALA A 473 4.20 -19.45 -24.22
C ALA A 473 2.79 -18.89 -24.45
N ARG A 474 2.27 -18.15 -23.47
CA ARG A 474 0.96 -17.49 -23.53
C ARG A 474 1.09 -16.06 -23.04
N THR A 475 0.32 -15.14 -23.60
CA THR A 475 0.22 -13.80 -22.98
C THR A 475 -0.41 -13.94 -21.60
N ALA A 476 -0.08 -13.04 -20.68
CA ALA A 476 -0.60 -13.09 -19.32
C ALA A 476 -0.85 -11.68 -18.78
N SER A 477 -1.75 -11.58 -17.82
CA SER A 477 -1.89 -10.39 -16.98
C SER A 477 -1.10 -10.56 -15.68
N TYR A 478 -0.86 -9.47 -14.96
CA TYR A 478 -0.02 -9.47 -13.75
C TYR A 478 -0.59 -10.32 -12.60
N ASN A 479 -1.91 -10.54 -12.58
CA ASN A 479 -2.56 -11.39 -11.59
C ASN A 479 -2.52 -12.89 -11.95
N GLY A 480 -1.87 -13.24 -13.06
CA GLY A 480 -1.71 -14.62 -13.51
C GLY A 480 -2.81 -15.13 -14.45
N THR A 481 -3.78 -14.31 -14.85
CA THR A 481 -4.79 -14.73 -15.85
C THR A 481 -4.10 -14.94 -17.20
N ALA A 482 -4.19 -16.16 -17.73
CA ALA A 482 -3.60 -16.54 -19.01
C ALA A 482 -4.46 -16.07 -20.19
N GLY A 483 -3.82 -15.45 -21.16
CA GLY A 483 -4.37 -15.11 -22.47
C GLY A 483 -4.13 -16.21 -23.50
N PRO A 484 -4.25 -15.87 -24.81
CA PRO A 484 -4.00 -16.80 -25.91
C PRO A 484 -2.56 -17.33 -25.95
N GLN A 485 -2.40 -18.51 -26.52
CA GLN A 485 -1.10 -19.08 -26.85
C GLN A 485 -0.40 -18.25 -27.92
N CYS A 486 0.86 -17.91 -27.68
CA CYS A 486 1.71 -17.13 -28.60
C CYS A 486 3.02 -17.84 -28.97
N GLY A 487 3.21 -19.10 -28.54
CA GLY A 487 4.30 -19.95 -28.99
C GLY A 487 4.18 -21.34 -28.38
N MET A 488 4.48 -22.39 -29.15
CA MET A 488 4.47 -23.75 -28.62
C MET A 488 5.47 -24.64 -29.36
N LYS A 489 6.08 -25.56 -28.62
CA LYS A 489 6.97 -26.59 -29.14
C LYS A 489 6.80 -27.86 -28.33
N ASP A 490 6.39 -28.94 -28.98
CA ASP A 490 6.26 -30.28 -28.39
C ASP A 490 7.26 -31.23 -29.05
N LEU A 491 8.24 -31.69 -28.27
CA LEU A 491 9.27 -32.64 -28.68
C LEU A 491 9.00 -33.96 -27.98
N LEU A 492 8.51 -34.93 -28.74
CA LEU A 492 8.12 -36.23 -28.20
C LEU A 492 9.31 -37.06 -27.70
N ASN A 493 10.50 -36.89 -28.31
CA ASN A 493 11.70 -37.64 -27.98
C ASN A 493 12.90 -36.69 -27.89
N VAL A 494 13.30 -36.36 -26.67
CA VAL A 494 14.51 -35.61 -26.34
C VAL A 494 15.45 -36.56 -25.61
N ALA A 495 16.53 -36.96 -26.29
CA ALA A 495 17.62 -37.71 -25.67
C ALA A 495 18.47 -36.77 -24.81
N LEU A 496 18.64 -37.14 -23.55
CA LEU A 496 19.42 -36.43 -22.54
C LEU A 496 20.59 -37.31 -22.14
N GLU A 497 21.77 -36.95 -22.64
CA GLU A 497 23.03 -37.62 -22.32
C GLU A 497 23.30 -37.58 -20.81
N PRO A 498 23.94 -38.62 -20.23
CA PRO A 498 24.38 -38.61 -18.83
C PRO A 498 25.25 -37.39 -18.52
N ARG A 499 25.05 -36.80 -17.34
CA ARG A 499 25.86 -35.68 -16.83
C ARG A 499 25.98 -34.49 -17.80
N ALA A 500 24.94 -34.23 -18.61
CA ALA A 500 24.96 -33.21 -19.65
C ALA A 500 23.81 -32.19 -19.54
N GLU A 501 24.04 -30.99 -20.10
CA GLU A 501 23.02 -29.95 -20.27
C GLU A 501 22.49 -29.97 -21.72
N LYS A 502 21.17 -30.01 -21.89
CA LYS A 502 20.48 -29.82 -23.17
C LYS A 502 19.73 -28.50 -23.17
N ARG A 503 19.83 -27.75 -24.27
CA ARG A 503 19.11 -26.48 -24.47
C ARG A 503 18.15 -26.61 -25.64
N VAL A 504 16.88 -26.30 -25.42
CA VAL A 504 15.85 -26.31 -26.46
C VAL A 504 15.24 -24.91 -26.58
N PRO A 505 15.42 -24.22 -27.73
CA PRO A 505 14.81 -22.91 -27.95
C PRO A 505 13.35 -23.03 -28.40
N LEU A 506 12.54 -22.07 -27.94
CA LEU A 506 11.23 -21.70 -28.46
C LEU A 506 11.30 -20.22 -28.88
N ARG A 507 11.10 -19.98 -30.18
CA ARG A 507 10.97 -18.65 -30.76
C ARG A 507 9.55 -18.14 -30.54
N VAL A 508 9.41 -16.97 -29.95
CA VAL A 508 8.13 -16.29 -29.72
C VAL A 508 8.05 -15.10 -30.68
N LEU A 509 7.07 -15.12 -31.59
CA LEU A 509 6.97 -14.16 -32.68
C LEU A 509 6.09 -12.97 -32.31
N TYR A 510 6.48 -11.74 -32.69
CA TYR A 510 5.68 -10.55 -32.45
C TYR A 510 4.29 -10.65 -33.07
N GLU A 511 4.16 -11.24 -34.26
CA GLU A 511 2.88 -11.48 -34.91
C GLU A 511 1.92 -12.33 -34.07
N GLN A 512 2.45 -13.22 -33.23
CA GLN A 512 1.66 -14.14 -32.40
C GLN A 512 1.23 -13.53 -31.06
N TYR A 513 2.09 -12.71 -30.43
CA TYR A 513 1.78 -12.10 -29.13
C TYR A 513 1.28 -10.66 -29.22
N GLY A 514 1.63 -9.90 -30.26
CA GLY A 514 1.49 -8.44 -30.30
C GLY A 514 0.06 -7.93 -30.14
N ALA A 515 -0.91 -8.62 -30.74
CA ALA A 515 -2.34 -8.24 -30.64
C ALA A 515 -2.98 -8.59 -29.28
N HIS A 516 -2.37 -9.51 -28.52
CA HIS A 516 -2.94 -10.05 -27.28
C HIS A 516 -2.07 -9.75 -26.05
N LEU A 517 -0.98 -8.98 -26.22
CA LEU A 517 -0.14 -8.55 -25.13
C LEU A 517 -0.92 -7.54 -24.28
N THR A 518 -1.09 -7.88 -23.00
CA THR A 518 -1.78 -7.03 -22.04
C THR A 518 -0.95 -5.78 -21.73
N GLN A 519 -1.55 -4.80 -21.07
CA GLN A 519 -0.82 -3.60 -20.61
C GLN A 519 0.24 -3.92 -19.55
N ASP A 520 0.15 -5.10 -18.92
CA ASP A 520 1.13 -5.64 -17.97
C ASP A 520 2.42 -6.11 -18.66
N LYS A 521 2.36 -6.35 -19.98
CA LYS A 521 3.48 -6.77 -20.83
C LYS A 521 4.13 -8.08 -20.39
N LEU A 522 3.31 -9.02 -19.92
CA LEU A 522 3.78 -10.32 -19.44
C LEU A 522 3.43 -11.44 -20.43
N ILE A 523 4.39 -12.35 -20.61
CA ILE A 523 4.21 -13.62 -21.30
C ILE A 523 4.63 -14.73 -20.33
N LYS A 524 3.70 -15.63 -20.03
CA LYS A 524 3.96 -16.80 -19.19
C LYS A 524 4.47 -17.94 -20.06
N VAL A 525 5.63 -18.47 -19.71
CA VAL A 525 6.24 -19.63 -20.35
C VAL A 525 6.19 -20.80 -19.40
N VAL A 526 5.63 -21.90 -19.86
CA VAL A 526 5.55 -23.18 -19.16
C VAL A 526 6.37 -24.20 -19.94
N ALA A 527 7.23 -24.94 -19.25
CA ALA A 527 7.93 -26.08 -19.79
C ALA A 527 7.61 -27.32 -18.95
N LEU A 528 7.20 -28.40 -19.61
CA LEU A 528 6.87 -29.67 -19.02
C LEU A 528 7.81 -30.74 -19.59
N LEU A 529 8.60 -31.36 -18.73
CA LEU A 529 9.48 -32.47 -19.08
C LEU A 529 8.92 -33.75 -18.46
N THR A 530 8.58 -34.74 -19.28
CA THR A 530 8.11 -36.04 -18.81
C THR A 530 9.11 -37.11 -19.21
N ASP A 531 9.69 -37.80 -18.21
CA ASP A 531 10.52 -38.97 -18.45
C ASP A 531 9.64 -40.14 -18.90
N ARG A 532 10.03 -40.80 -20.00
CA ARG A 532 9.25 -41.90 -20.58
C ARG A 532 9.40 -43.20 -19.82
N GLU A 533 10.52 -43.39 -19.13
CA GLU A 533 10.79 -44.63 -18.39
C GLU A 533 10.10 -44.62 -17.04
N SER A 534 10.34 -43.58 -16.23
CA SER A 534 9.75 -43.47 -14.89
C SER A 534 8.33 -42.91 -14.87
N GLY A 535 7.94 -42.15 -15.91
CA GLY A 535 6.71 -41.35 -15.91
C GLY A 535 6.81 -40.06 -15.08
N GLU A 536 7.96 -39.80 -14.46
CA GLU A 536 8.21 -38.59 -13.67
C GLU A 536 8.04 -37.33 -14.53
N THR A 537 7.46 -36.28 -13.95
CA THR A 537 7.18 -35.04 -14.67
C THR A 537 7.70 -33.84 -13.91
N LEU A 538 8.52 -33.03 -14.58
CA LEU A 538 9.08 -31.79 -14.07
C LEU A 538 8.41 -30.60 -14.74
N LEU A 539 8.11 -29.58 -13.95
CA LEU A 539 7.53 -28.33 -14.39
C LEU A 539 8.53 -27.19 -14.20
N ALA A 540 8.62 -26.31 -15.18
CA ALA A 540 9.22 -25.00 -15.01
C ALA A 540 8.27 -23.93 -15.52
N VAL A 541 8.08 -22.88 -14.73
CA VAL A 541 7.26 -21.72 -15.08
C VAL A 541 8.10 -20.47 -14.99
N ARG A 542 7.99 -19.59 -15.98
CA ARG A 542 8.66 -18.29 -16.00
C ARG A 542 7.76 -17.24 -16.62
N ASP A 543 7.58 -16.13 -15.91
CA ASP A 543 6.95 -14.93 -16.47
C ASP A 543 8.02 -14.03 -17.11
N VAL A 544 7.81 -13.69 -18.37
CA VAL A 544 8.69 -12.86 -19.20
C VAL A 544 8.10 -11.47 -19.32
N TYR A 545 8.85 -10.44 -18.91
CA TYR A 545 8.47 -9.06 -19.14
C TYR A 545 8.93 -8.58 -20.52
N VAL A 546 8.01 -8.05 -21.31
CA VAL A 546 8.27 -7.49 -22.65
C VAL A 546 8.47 -5.98 -22.52
N GLU A 547 9.70 -5.54 -22.73
CA GLU A 547 10.12 -4.15 -22.54
C GLU A 547 9.58 -3.22 -23.63
N ASN A 548 8.95 -2.12 -23.22
CA ASN A 548 8.55 -1.06 -24.14
C ASN A 548 9.75 -0.19 -24.55
N PRO A 549 9.70 0.46 -25.71
CA PRO A 549 10.72 1.43 -26.10
C PRO A 549 10.85 2.56 -25.07
N GLN A 550 12.08 3.02 -24.86
CA GLN A 550 12.38 4.10 -23.93
C GLN A 550 11.77 5.43 -24.39
N ILE A 551 11.07 6.11 -23.48
CA ILE A 551 10.62 7.49 -23.67
C ILE A 551 11.76 8.41 -23.24
N ARG A 552 12.29 9.21 -24.17
CA ARG A 552 13.30 10.24 -23.87
C ARG A 552 12.60 11.58 -23.62
N ILE A 553 12.57 12.00 -22.36
CA ILE A 553 12.13 13.34 -21.97
C ILE A 553 13.35 14.27 -22.07
N ARG A 554 13.23 15.36 -22.84
CA ARG A 554 14.29 16.37 -23.03
C ARG A 554 13.84 17.72 -22.52
#